data_AF-E3MQB8-F1
#
_entry.id   AF-E3MQB8-F1
#
_cell.length_a   1.000
_cell.length_b   1.000
_cell.length_c   1.000
_cell.angle_alpha   90.00
_cell.angle_beta   90.00
_cell.angle_gamma   90.00
#
_symmetry.space_group_name_H-M   'P 1'
#
loop_
_entity.id
_entity.type
_entity.pdbx_description
1 polymer ?
#
loop_
_entity_poly.entity_id
_entity_poly.type
_entity_poly.pdbx_seq_one_letter_code
_entity_poly.pdbx_strand_id
1 'polypeptide(L)'
;MSSRSEDDESASSHASKFSIRKLLVSLSGVSATMPDDSRSQKMGLLGAISYIVGNIVGSGIFITPTSIIKNVNSVGLSLIIWILAALISMLGSFCYVELGTSIRLSGGDFAYLCFMKWYPVAFAFMCIGCTINYPATLAVQAQTFAEYVFRGAGVELDSTSDFWAKKLLGFSLIMLLMFMNFFSLKTFVQRFSILASIAKIAATLLIIVTGFYFLIFKDWSQNLQAPFTGSHWSPGPFVTALFAGLFSYDGWDILNFGAEEIENPKRTMPLAIVIGMTCIAVIYVAVNIAYSVVLSPAQMIASDAVAIDFAQKTLGTAAFVMPVMVAILLVGSLNSTMFSASRYLQAVSRQGHIPSAISGIAPNCDSPRVALLVHILISMAVSFMGDPDKLINYVAFAQWSQRAFTMSALLYLRIRGRPRHPDRIQLPIIMPIVFFFVCTSMVVISIIDDFTSSAVGLGILLGGLIIFVIFIWDRALPSIHAYKNASHSINEETTKFMQIIFNVVPERVGDEEMKNAIGGGEASASETDTENEKSATDKISPLENGLDKCTRM
;
A
#
# COMPACT_ATOMS: atom_id res chain seq x y z
N MET A 1 33.32 -27.84 46.08
CA MET A 1 32.93 -26.59 45.39
C MET A 1 32.58 -26.93 43.94
N SER A 2 31.35 -27.38 43.71
CA SER A 2 30.83 -27.72 42.38
C SER A 2 29.31 -27.57 42.46
N SER A 3 28.78 -26.51 41.85
CA SER A 3 27.37 -26.32 41.47
C SER A 3 27.16 -24.85 41.04
N ARG A 4 27.58 -24.49 39.83
CA ARG A 4 27.23 -23.21 39.19
C ARG A 4 27.46 -23.31 37.69
N SER A 5 26.66 -24.14 37.01
CA SER A 5 26.69 -24.20 35.54
C SER A 5 25.41 -24.74 34.89
N GLU A 6 24.32 -24.97 35.61
CA GLU A 6 23.06 -25.49 35.01
C GLU A 6 21.90 -24.47 35.00
N ASP A 7 22.00 -23.36 35.75
CA ASP A 7 20.88 -22.40 35.86
C ASP A 7 20.83 -21.35 34.72
N ASP A 8 21.96 -21.02 34.09
CA ASP A 8 22.03 -19.98 33.04
C ASP A 8 21.55 -20.46 31.66
N GLU A 9 21.58 -21.77 31.39
CA GLU A 9 21.10 -22.33 30.12
C GLU A 9 19.56 -22.42 30.07
N SER A 10 18.92 -22.53 31.25
CA SER A 10 17.45 -22.55 31.36
C SER A 10 16.81 -21.16 31.20
N ALA A 11 17.48 -20.09 31.64
CA ALA A 11 17.01 -18.72 31.56
C ALA A 11 17.01 -18.16 30.12
N SER A 12 18.01 -18.54 29.32
CA SER A 12 18.14 -18.17 27.89
C SER A 12 17.06 -18.81 27.01
N SER A 13 16.75 -20.09 27.24
CA SER A 13 15.65 -20.80 26.56
C SER A 13 14.28 -20.26 26.97
N HIS A 14 14.11 -19.82 28.21
CA HIS A 14 12.90 -19.15 28.68
C HIS A 14 12.71 -17.76 28.10
N ALA A 15 13.75 -16.94 27.92
CA ALA A 15 13.64 -15.60 27.34
C ALA A 15 13.25 -15.61 25.84
N SER A 16 13.76 -16.56 25.05
CA SER A 16 13.37 -16.74 23.63
C SER A 16 11.93 -17.26 23.49
N LYS A 17 11.54 -18.25 24.31
CA LYS A 17 10.15 -18.70 24.40
C LYS A 17 9.20 -17.60 24.89
N PHE A 18 9.68 -16.67 25.72
CA PHE A 18 8.92 -15.53 26.22
C PHE A 18 8.64 -14.48 25.13
N SER A 19 9.56 -14.27 24.18
CA SER A 19 9.36 -13.36 23.03
C SER A 19 8.33 -13.91 22.03
N ILE A 20 8.40 -15.20 21.70
CA ILE A 20 7.43 -15.87 20.81
C ILE A 20 6.08 -16.12 21.51
N ARG A 21 6.06 -16.39 22.83
CA ARG A 21 4.80 -16.44 23.61
C ARG A 21 4.15 -15.07 23.74
N LYS A 22 4.90 -13.96 23.89
CA LYS A 22 4.34 -12.61 23.78
C LYS A 22 3.73 -12.38 22.39
N LEU A 23 4.37 -12.89 21.35
CA LEU A 23 3.89 -12.88 19.96
C LEU A 23 2.58 -13.67 19.79
N LEU A 24 2.43 -14.81 20.48
CA LEU A 24 1.21 -15.62 20.46
C LEU A 24 0.12 -15.09 21.39
N VAL A 25 0.44 -14.57 22.58
CA VAL A 25 -0.53 -14.00 23.54
C VAL A 25 -1.06 -12.65 23.03
N SER A 26 -0.23 -11.84 22.37
CA SER A 26 -0.67 -10.65 21.62
C SER A 26 -1.60 -11.00 20.44
N LEU A 27 -1.56 -12.23 19.93
CA LEU A 27 -2.39 -12.69 18.81
C LEU A 27 -3.54 -13.63 19.23
N SER A 28 -3.52 -14.18 20.45
CA SER A 28 -4.53 -15.13 20.96
C SER A 28 -5.38 -14.57 22.11
N GLY A 29 -5.11 -13.36 22.58
CA GLY A 29 -5.82 -12.71 23.70
C GLY A 29 -7.02 -11.83 23.31
N VAL A 30 -7.32 -11.64 22.02
CA VAL A 30 -8.47 -10.82 21.59
C VAL A 30 -9.75 -11.65 21.62
N SER A 31 -10.22 -11.94 22.83
CA SER A 31 -11.62 -12.27 23.10
C SER A 31 -11.97 -11.77 24.50
N ALA A 32 -11.88 -10.46 24.69
CA ALA A 32 -12.48 -9.78 25.83
C ALA A 32 -13.64 -8.94 25.31
N THR A 33 -14.85 -9.28 25.75
CA THR A 33 -16.04 -8.44 25.63
C THR A 33 -15.77 -7.12 26.37
N MET A 34 -15.41 -6.08 25.63
CA MET A 34 -15.32 -4.72 26.16
C MET A 34 -16.73 -4.15 26.39
N PRO A 35 -16.96 -3.36 27.45
CA PRO A 35 -18.17 -2.57 27.59
C PRO A 35 -18.26 -1.54 26.44
N ASP A 36 -19.43 -1.47 25.83
CA ASP A 36 -19.81 -0.69 24.65
C ASP A 36 -19.93 0.81 24.98
N ASP A 37 -18.82 1.52 25.22
CA ASP A 37 -18.88 2.97 25.51
C ASP A 37 -17.82 3.85 24.82
N SER A 38 -17.18 3.34 23.76
CA SER A 38 -16.51 4.19 22.76
C SER A 38 -16.98 3.80 21.36
N ARG A 39 -18.15 4.29 20.96
CA ARG A 39 -18.47 4.39 19.53
C ARG A 39 -17.50 5.37 18.88
N SER A 40 -16.29 4.91 18.56
CA SER A 40 -15.57 5.46 17.42
C SER A 40 -16.54 5.39 16.25
N GLN A 41 -16.79 6.53 15.59
CA GLN A 41 -17.76 6.57 14.50
C GLN A 41 -17.28 5.64 13.38
N LYS A 42 -17.84 4.43 13.34
CA LYS A 42 -17.52 3.44 12.32
C LYS A 42 -17.91 4.01 10.95
N MET A 43 -17.07 3.75 9.96
CA MET A 43 -17.27 4.19 8.59
C MET A 43 -18.44 3.43 7.96
N GLY A 44 -19.54 4.15 7.73
CA GLY A 44 -20.71 3.64 6.98
C GLY A 44 -20.44 3.50 5.48
N LEU A 45 -21.46 3.03 4.73
CA LEU A 45 -21.34 2.72 3.31
C LEU A 45 -20.88 3.89 2.43
N LEU A 46 -21.48 5.07 2.60
CA LEU A 46 -21.10 6.25 1.82
C LEU A 46 -19.67 6.71 2.13
N GLY A 47 -19.26 6.58 3.39
CA GLY A 47 -17.88 6.83 3.81
C GLY A 47 -16.91 5.86 3.12
N ALA A 48 -17.23 4.56 3.13
CA ALA A 48 -16.41 3.53 2.49
C ALA A 48 -16.31 3.70 0.97
N ILE A 49 -17.41 4.07 0.28
CA ILE A 49 -17.39 4.36 -1.17
C ILE A 49 -16.51 5.58 -1.44
N SER A 50 -16.71 6.68 -0.70
CA SER A 50 -15.93 7.90 -0.83
C SER A 50 -14.44 7.63 -0.58
N TYR A 51 -14.13 6.77 0.38
CA TYR A 51 -12.77 6.38 0.71
C TYR A 51 -12.10 5.59 -0.43
N ILE A 52 -12.80 4.61 -1.03
CA ILE A 52 -12.31 3.88 -2.21
C ILE A 52 -12.07 4.84 -3.39
N VAL A 53 -13.08 5.64 -3.76
CA VAL A 53 -12.98 6.57 -4.89
C VAL A 53 -11.89 7.63 -4.62
N GLY A 54 -11.83 8.12 -3.39
CA GLY A 54 -10.83 9.07 -2.93
C GLY A 54 -9.40 8.54 -3.02
N ASN A 55 -9.20 7.25 -2.75
CA ASN A 55 -7.90 6.61 -2.77
C ASN A 55 -7.43 6.26 -4.19
N ILE A 56 -8.30 5.65 -5.00
CA ILE A 56 -7.93 5.15 -6.34
C ILE A 56 -7.86 6.28 -7.37
N VAL A 57 -8.82 7.22 -7.34
CA VAL A 57 -8.78 8.36 -8.27
C VAL A 57 -7.66 9.29 -7.85
N GLY A 58 -6.55 9.19 -8.56
CA GLY A 58 -5.31 9.92 -8.28
C GLY A 58 -4.58 10.33 -9.54
N SER A 59 -3.25 10.39 -9.46
CA SER A 59 -2.40 10.79 -10.57
C SER A 59 -2.31 9.79 -11.71
N GLY A 60 -2.64 8.51 -11.48
CA GLY A 60 -2.49 7.43 -12.48
C GLY A 60 -3.18 7.73 -13.81
N ILE A 61 -4.41 8.27 -13.79
CA ILE A 61 -5.17 8.60 -15.00
C ILE A 61 -4.53 9.70 -15.87
N PHE A 62 -3.61 10.49 -15.31
CA PHE A 62 -2.88 11.54 -16.03
C PHE A 62 -1.50 11.07 -16.52
N ILE A 63 -1.09 9.85 -16.15
CA ILE A 63 0.23 9.26 -16.45
C ILE A 63 0.09 8.12 -17.45
N THR A 64 -0.80 7.19 -17.17
CA THR A 64 -0.85 5.87 -17.81
C THR A 64 -1.57 5.79 -19.16
N PRO A 65 -2.46 6.73 -19.59
CA PRO A 65 -3.05 6.65 -20.93
C PRO A 65 -2.01 6.59 -22.05
N THR A 66 -0.96 7.43 -21.94
CA THR A 66 0.17 7.43 -22.87
C THR A 66 0.92 6.09 -22.83
N SER A 67 1.21 5.58 -21.64
CA SER A 67 1.90 4.29 -21.45
C SER A 67 1.12 3.12 -22.08
N ILE A 68 -0.20 3.07 -21.88
CA ILE A 68 -1.07 2.04 -22.44
C ILE A 68 -1.04 2.10 -23.97
N ILE A 69 -1.33 3.26 -24.56
CA ILE A 69 -1.42 3.38 -26.02
C ILE A 69 -0.06 3.19 -26.72
N LYS A 70 1.06 3.57 -26.08
CA LYS A 70 2.43 3.27 -26.56
C LYS A 70 2.66 1.77 -26.75
N ASN A 71 2.10 0.95 -25.86
CA ASN A 71 2.29 -0.50 -25.89
C ASN A 71 1.33 -1.23 -26.84
N VAL A 72 0.07 -0.77 -26.94
CA VAL A 72 -0.97 -1.46 -27.73
C VAL A 72 -1.25 -0.83 -29.10
N ASN A 73 -0.76 0.39 -29.35
CA ASN A 73 -0.79 1.13 -30.62
C ASN A 73 -2.20 1.32 -31.25
N SER A 74 -3.27 1.19 -30.47
CA SER A 74 -4.63 1.43 -30.96
C SER A 74 -5.57 1.89 -29.84
N VAL A 75 -6.59 2.67 -30.20
CA VAL A 75 -7.59 3.20 -29.25
C VAL A 75 -8.46 2.08 -28.70
N GLY A 76 -8.95 1.20 -29.57
CA GLY A 76 -9.84 0.10 -29.22
C GLY A 76 -9.19 -0.86 -28.23
N LEU A 77 -7.93 -1.26 -28.48
CA LEU A 77 -7.22 -2.13 -27.55
C LEU A 77 -6.87 -1.41 -26.25
N SER A 78 -6.57 -0.10 -26.29
CA SER A 78 -6.34 0.71 -25.09
C SER A 78 -7.58 0.74 -24.18
N LEU A 79 -8.78 0.93 -24.75
CA LEU A 79 -10.03 0.88 -24.00
C LEU A 79 -10.31 -0.51 -23.40
N ILE A 80 -9.97 -1.58 -24.13
CA ILE A 80 -10.06 -2.95 -23.60
C ILE A 80 -9.14 -3.12 -22.39
N ILE A 81 -7.90 -2.58 -22.43
CA ILE A 81 -6.97 -2.63 -21.29
C ILE A 81 -7.56 -1.92 -20.07
N TRP A 82 -8.18 -0.74 -20.24
CA TRP A 82 -8.83 -0.03 -19.13
C TRP A 82 -9.98 -0.81 -18.50
N ILE A 83 -10.81 -1.46 -19.32
CA ILE A 83 -11.91 -2.30 -18.85
C ILE A 83 -11.37 -3.55 -18.16
N LEU A 84 -10.36 -4.21 -18.74
CA LEU A 84 -9.77 -5.41 -18.19
C LEU A 84 -9.07 -5.13 -16.85
N ALA A 85 -8.34 -4.02 -16.74
CA ALA A 85 -7.72 -3.58 -15.48
C ALA A 85 -8.77 -3.33 -14.39
N ALA A 86 -9.93 -2.74 -14.74
CA ALA A 86 -11.04 -2.56 -13.80
C ALA A 86 -11.61 -3.90 -13.32
N LEU A 87 -11.85 -4.84 -14.25
CA LEU A 87 -12.40 -6.16 -13.93
C LEU A 87 -11.45 -6.98 -13.06
N ILE A 88 -10.16 -6.97 -13.37
CA ILE A 88 -9.12 -7.64 -12.57
C ILE A 88 -9.04 -7.02 -11.17
N SER A 89 -9.08 -5.69 -11.06
CA SER A 89 -9.06 -4.99 -9.77
C SER A 89 -10.33 -5.28 -8.94
N MET A 90 -11.49 -5.35 -9.59
CA MET A 90 -12.74 -5.73 -8.94
C MET A 90 -12.71 -7.19 -8.46
N LEU A 91 -12.19 -8.12 -9.28
CA LEU A 91 -12.01 -9.51 -8.88
C LEU A 91 -11.04 -9.64 -7.69
N GLY A 92 -9.92 -8.92 -7.73
CA GLY A 92 -8.94 -8.87 -6.66
C GLY A 92 -9.51 -8.35 -5.36
N SER A 93 -10.20 -7.20 -5.41
CA SER A 93 -10.84 -6.60 -4.22
C SER A 93 -11.85 -7.53 -3.56
N PHE A 94 -12.64 -8.28 -4.32
CA PHE A 94 -13.50 -9.32 -3.74
C PHE A 94 -12.69 -10.40 -3.01
N CYS A 95 -11.66 -10.96 -3.63
CA CYS A 95 -10.81 -11.97 -2.99
C CYS A 95 -10.16 -11.43 -1.70
N TYR A 96 -9.77 -10.15 -1.72
CA TYR A 96 -9.23 -9.48 -0.55
C TYR A 96 -10.29 -9.26 0.54
N VAL A 97 -11.54 -8.95 0.22
CA VAL A 97 -12.61 -8.88 1.23
C VAL A 97 -12.76 -10.18 2.00
N GLU A 98 -12.67 -11.33 1.34
CA GLU A 98 -12.68 -12.62 2.02
C GLU A 98 -11.49 -12.74 3.00
N LEU A 99 -10.29 -12.30 2.61
CA LEU A 99 -9.13 -12.26 3.50
C LEU A 99 -9.30 -11.28 4.66
N GLY A 100 -9.66 -10.02 4.40
CA GLY A 100 -9.80 -8.98 5.42
C GLY A 100 -10.93 -9.25 6.41
N THR A 101 -11.99 -9.94 5.98
CA THR A 101 -13.04 -10.39 6.91
C THR A 101 -12.70 -11.69 7.64
N SER A 102 -11.80 -12.52 7.10
CA SER A 102 -11.33 -13.76 7.74
C SER A 102 -10.21 -13.53 8.74
N ILE A 103 -9.28 -12.62 8.43
CA ILE A 103 -8.10 -12.24 9.19
C ILE A 103 -8.22 -10.72 9.43
N ARG A 104 -8.89 -10.35 10.52
CA ARG A 104 -9.04 -8.96 10.95
C ARG A 104 -7.78 -8.54 11.69
N LEU A 105 -6.69 -8.42 10.96
CA LEU A 105 -5.43 -7.88 11.44
C LEU A 105 -5.04 -6.74 10.51
N SER A 106 -4.68 -5.60 11.09
CA SER A 106 -4.16 -4.46 10.34
C SER A 106 -2.80 -4.81 9.74
N GLY A 107 -2.57 -4.43 8.47
CA GLY A 107 -1.31 -4.67 7.76
C GLY A 107 -1.42 -5.38 6.41
N GLY A 108 -2.63 -5.75 5.98
CA GLY A 108 -2.91 -6.28 4.63
C GLY A 108 -2.10 -7.54 4.31
N ASP A 109 -1.47 -7.57 3.13
CA ASP A 109 -0.67 -8.70 2.64
C ASP A 109 0.36 -9.21 3.64
N PHE A 110 1.08 -8.29 4.30
CA PHE A 110 2.10 -8.65 5.28
C PHE A 110 1.47 -9.41 6.47
N ALA A 111 0.35 -8.91 7.00
CA ALA A 111 -0.37 -9.55 8.09
C ALA A 111 -0.91 -10.93 7.68
N TYR A 112 -1.41 -11.08 6.45
CA TYR A 112 -1.91 -12.36 5.94
C TYR A 112 -0.82 -13.42 5.81
N LEU A 113 0.36 -13.05 5.30
CA LEU A 113 1.50 -13.97 5.19
C LEU A 113 2.07 -14.33 6.57
N CYS A 114 2.11 -13.38 7.50
CA CYS A 114 2.50 -13.64 8.89
C CYS A 114 1.51 -14.57 9.61
N PHE A 115 0.20 -14.43 9.38
CA PHE A 115 -0.82 -15.35 9.90
C PHE A 115 -0.60 -16.79 9.41
N MET A 116 -0.10 -16.96 8.18
CA MET A 116 0.30 -18.26 7.63
C MET A 116 1.60 -18.83 8.21
N LYS A 117 2.31 -18.05 9.02
CA LYS A 117 3.69 -18.32 9.48
C LYS A 117 4.71 -18.34 8.33
N TRP A 118 4.43 -17.64 7.24
CA TRP A 118 5.35 -17.49 6.10
C TRP A 118 6.26 -16.27 6.29
N TYR A 119 6.89 -16.17 7.46
CA TYR A 119 7.67 -15.00 7.88
C TYR A 119 8.79 -14.59 6.91
N PRO A 120 9.59 -15.51 6.31
CA PRO A 120 10.62 -15.11 5.35
C PRO A 120 10.03 -14.39 4.13
N VAL A 121 8.92 -14.92 3.61
CA VAL A 121 8.23 -14.37 2.44
C VAL A 121 7.58 -13.03 2.77
N ALA A 122 6.93 -12.94 3.94
CA ALA A 122 6.35 -11.70 4.43
C ALA A 122 7.41 -10.59 4.57
N PHE A 123 8.57 -10.92 5.15
CA PHE A 123 9.69 -9.99 5.29
C PHE A 123 10.28 -9.58 3.92
N ALA A 124 10.44 -10.51 2.98
CA ALA A 124 10.96 -10.19 1.66
C ALA A 124 10.06 -9.21 0.90
N PHE A 125 8.74 -9.42 0.93
CA PHE A 125 7.79 -8.48 0.33
C PHE A 125 7.72 -7.14 1.07
N MET A 126 7.91 -7.15 2.38
CA MET A 126 8.03 -5.93 3.17
C MET A 126 9.27 -5.12 2.77
N CYS A 127 10.42 -5.76 2.54
CA CYS A 127 11.60 -5.10 1.98
C CYS A 127 11.28 -4.46 0.64
N ILE A 128 10.67 -5.20 -0.28
CA ILE A 128 10.23 -4.69 -1.58
C ILE A 128 9.28 -3.50 -1.43
N GLY A 129 8.34 -3.56 -0.49
CA GLY A 129 7.42 -2.47 -0.16
C GLY A 129 8.16 -1.19 0.21
N CYS A 130 9.12 -1.30 1.13
CA CYS A 130 9.92 -0.20 1.64
C CYS A 130 10.93 0.35 0.63
N THR A 131 11.48 -0.48 -0.26
CA THR A 131 12.58 -0.09 -1.17
C THR A 131 12.13 0.23 -2.58
N ILE A 132 11.06 -0.40 -3.08
CA ILE A 132 10.57 -0.23 -4.46
C ILE A 132 9.15 0.31 -4.48
N ASN A 133 8.16 -0.37 -3.91
CA ASN A 133 6.75 -0.02 -4.17
C ASN A 133 6.42 1.42 -3.78
N TYR A 134 6.64 1.81 -2.52
CA TYR A 134 6.38 3.19 -2.13
C TYR A 134 7.37 4.17 -2.77
N PRO A 135 8.70 3.95 -2.75
CA PRO A 135 9.65 4.92 -3.29
C PRO A 135 9.53 5.17 -4.79
N ALA A 136 9.25 4.13 -5.58
CA ALA A 136 9.06 4.24 -7.03
C ALA A 136 7.76 4.96 -7.36
N THR A 137 6.66 4.68 -6.65
CA THR A 137 5.40 5.42 -6.82
C THR A 137 5.58 6.90 -6.53
N LEU A 138 6.30 7.26 -5.46
CA LEU A 138 6.62 8.64 -5.15
C LEU A 138 7.51 9.29 -6.24
N ALA A 139 8.48 8.55 -6.76
CA ALA A 139 9.36 9.01 -7.82
C ALA A 139 8.62 9.26 -9.15
N VAL A 140 7.70 8.35 -9.53
CA VAL A 140 6.81 8.49 -10.70
C VAL A 140 5.99 9.78 -10.57
N GLN A 141 5.32 9.96 -9.43
CA GLN A 141 4.50 11.15 -9.16
C GLN A 141 5.32 12.45 -9.21
N ALA A 142 6.54 12.45 -8.66
CA ALA A 142 7.41 13.63 -8.66
C ALA A 142 7.92 13.97 -10.07
N GLN A 143 8.26 12.97 -10.88
CA GLN A 143 8.65 13.16 -12.28
C GLN A 143 7.49 13.68 -13.11
N THR A 144 6.30 13.11 -12.95
CA THR A 144 5.09 13.61 -13.62
C THR A 144 4.78 15.05 -13.21
N PHE A 145 4.92 15.41 -11.95
CA PHE A 145 4.72 16.80 -11.51
C PHE A 145 5.63 17.75 -12.27
N ALA A 146 6.92 17.41 -12.34
CA ALA A 146 7.88 18.23 -13.06
C ALA A 146 7.54 18.33 -14.55
N GLU A 147 7.20 17.21 -15.20
CA GLU A 147 6.77 17.20 -16.61
C GLU A 147 5.61 18.16 -16.86
N TYR A 148 4.56 18.09 -16.05
CA TYR A 148 3.37 18.93 -16.19
C TYR A 148 3.66 20.41 -15.95
N VAL A 149 4.58 20.74 -15.03
CA VAL A 149 4.99 22.13 -14.77
C VAL A 149 5.80 22.70 -15.93
N PHE A 150 6.82 21.97 -16.41
CA PHE A 150 7.66 22.43 -17.53
C PHE A 150 6.87 22.57 -18.83
N ARG A 151 6.05 21.55 -19.16
CA ARG A 151 5.16 21.58 -20.34
C ARG A 151 4.10 22.67 -20.22
N GLY A 152 3.51 22.85 -19.03
CA GLY A 152 2.51 23.89 -18.79
C GLY A 152 3.07 25.30 -18.91
N ALA A 153 4.35 25.50 -18.57
CA ALA A 153 5.06 26.77 -18.71
C ALA A 153 5.59 27.02 -20.13
N GLY A 154 5.53 26.03 -21.03
CA GLY A 154 6.06 26.15 -22.40
C GLY A 154 7.59 26.30 -22.44
N VAL A 155 8.29 25.74 -21.45
CA VAL A 155 9.76 25.82 -21.36
C VAL A 155 10.37 24.67 -22.15
N GLU A 156 11.09 25.01 -23.22
CA GLU A 156 11.86 24.06 -24.02
C GLU A 156 13.34 24.13 -23.61
N LEU A 157 13.89 22.99 -23.18
CA LEU A 157 15.29 22.84 -22.80
C LEU A 157 15.95 21.79 -23.68
N ASP A 158 17.29 21.84 -23.78
CA ASP A 158 18.04 20.72 -24.35
C ASP A 158 17.86 19.47 -23.48
N SER A 159 18.06 18.28 -24.05
CA SER A 159 17.76 17.01 -23.39
C SER A 159 18.48 16.82 -22.04
N THR A 160 19.68 17.37 -21.89
CA THR A 160 20.47 17.22 -20.65
C THR A 160 19.94 18.15 -19.58
N SER A 161 19.71 19.41 -19.93
CA SER A 161 19.12 20.40 -19.01
C SER A 161 17.70 20.01 -18.62
N ASP A 162 16.90 19.49 -19.56
CA ASP A 162 15.53 19.02 -19.32
C ASP A 162 15.49 17.91 -18.25
N PHE A 163 16.34 16.90 -18.40
CA PHE A 163 16.47 15.81 -17.43
C PHE A 163 16.77 16.33 -16.02
N TRP A 164 17.82 17.14 -15.87
CA TRP A 164 18.24 17.64 -14.55
C TRP A 164 17.26 18.65 -13.97
N ALA A 165 16.69 19.53 -14.79
CA ALA A 165 15.73 20.53 -14.34
C ALA A 165 14.45 19.86 -13.80
N LYS A 166 13.93 18.85 -14.51
CA LYS A 166 12.77 18.06 -14.05
C LYS A 166 13.08 17.28 -12.77
N LYS A 167 14.25 16.63 -12.69
CA LYS A 167 14.70 15.92 -11.48
C LYS A 167 14.82 16.85 -10.27
N LEU A 168 15.52 17.97 -10.42
CA LEU A 168 15.73 18.93 -9.34
C LEU A 168 14.42 19.57 -8.89
N LEU A 169 13.50 19.86 -9.81
CA LEU A 169 12.16 20.35 -9.46
C LEU A 169 11.38 19.31 -8.65
N GLY A 170 11.37 18.05 -9.10
CA GLY A 170 10.73 16.94 -8.36
C GLY A 170 11.34 16.75 -6.97
N PHE A 171 12.67 16.78 -6.86
CA PHE A 171 13.38 16.68 -5.58
C PHE A 171 13.11 17.86 -4.65
N SER A 172 13.04 19.07 -5.21
CA SER A 172 12.69 20.27 -4.45
C SER A 172 11.28 20.18 -3.89
N LEU A 173 10.32 19.67 -4.68
CA LEU A 173 8.95 19.48 -4.23
C LEU A 173 8.86 18.44 -3.10
N ILE A 174 9.46 17.25 -3.25
CA ILE A 174 9.37 16.23 -2.20
C ILE A 174 10.09 16.67 -0.91
N MET A 175 11.17 17.44 -1.01
CA MET A 175 11.85 18.03 0.16
C MET A 175 11.01 19.11 0.82
N LEU A 176 10.34 19.96 0.04
CA LEU A 176 9.39 20.94 0.55
C LEU A 176 8.25 20.24 1.29
N LEU A 177 7.65 19.22 0.69
CA LEU A 177 6.59 18.42 1.32
C LEU A 177 7.09 17.72 2.57
N MET A 178 8.32 17.20 2.60
CA MET A 178 8.92 16.63 3.80
C MET A 178 8.94 17.64 4.94
N PHE A 179 9.46 18.83 4.67
CA PHE A 179 9.56 19.90 5.64
C PHE A 179 8.17 20.29 6.16
N MET A 180 7.18 20.37 5.27
CA MET A 180 5.80 20.66 5.67
C MET A 180 5.19 19.56 6.55
N ASN A 181 5.46 18.29 6.24
CA ASN A 181 5.04 17.15 7.05
C ASN A 181 5.76 17.09 8.41
N PHE A 182 6.94 17.71 8.58
CA PHE A 182 7.62 17.76 9.87
C PHE A 182 6.94 18.69 10.89
N PHE A 183 6.21 19.71 10.42
CA PHE A 183 5.73 20.81 11.26
C PHE A 183 4.21 21.06 11.22
N SER A 184 3.48 20.62 10.19
CA SER A 184 2.07 20.99 10.01
C SER A 184 1.16 19.87 9.48
N LEU A 185 1.16 18.72 10.17
CA LEU A 185 0.34 17.57 9.78
C LEU A 185 -1.17 17.84 9.90
N LYS A 186 -1.64 18.46 10.98
CA LYS A 186 -3.09 18.59 11.25
C LYS A 186 -3.74 19.79 10.57
N THR A 187 -2.98 20.86 10.30
CA THR A 187 -3.55 22.12 9.79
C THR A 187 -3.35 22.28 8.28
N PHE A 188 -2.11 22.19 7.80
CA PHE A 188 -1.82 22.47 6.40
C PHE A 188 -2.09 21.25 5.51
N VAL A 189 -1.53 20.10 5.88
CA VAL A 189 -1.60 18.87 5.08
C VAL A 189 -3.04 18.42 4.82
N GLN A 190 -3.89 18.44 5.86
CA GLN A 190 -5.29 18.04 5.73
C GLN A 190 -6.09 18.99 4.82
N ARG A 191 -5.94 20.30 5.01
CA ARG A 191 -6.61 21.31 4.16
C ARG A 191 -6.15 21.27 2.71
N PHE A 192 -4.84 21.10 2.49
CA PHE A 192 -4.28 20.97 1.16
C PHE A 192 -4.77 19.69 0.45
N SER A 193 -4.89 18.57 1.18
CA SER A 193 -5.43 17.32 0.62
C SER A 193 -6.87 17.47 0.13
N ILE A 194 -7.69 18.30 0.79
CA ILE A 194 -9.04 18.65 0.32
C ILE A 194 -8.95 19.42 -1.00
N LEU A 195 -8.09 20.44 -1.08
CA LEU A 195 -7.89 21.21 -2.30
C LEU A 195 -7.42 20.33 -3.47
N ALA A 196 -6.46 19.44 -3.23
CA ALA A 196 -6.01 18.47 -4.22
C ALA A 196 -7.13 17.50 -4.66
N SER A 197 -8.01 17.12 -3.73
CA SER A 197 -9.18 16.29 -4.02
C SER A 197 -10.24 17.02 -4.86
N ILE A 198 -10.38 18.33 -4.69
CA ILE A 198 -11.24 19.15 -5.56
C ILE A 198 -10.60 19.27 -6.95
N ALA A 199 -9.30 19.56 -7.01
CA ALA A 199 -8.57 19.71 -8.27
C ALA A 199 -8.61 18.44 -9.13
N LYS A 200 -8.44 17.25 -8.53
CA LYS A 200 -8.51 15.97 -9.27
C LYS A 200 -9.90 15.73 -9.88
N ILE A 201 -10.97 16.01 -9.13
CA ILE A 201 -12.34 15.82 -9.61
C ILE A 201 -12.64 16.84 -10.71
N ALA A 202 -12.26 18.10 -10.50
CA ALA A 202 -12.46 19.17 -11.48
C ALA A 202 -11.71 18.90 -12.79
N ALA A 203 -10.44 18.49 -12.74
CA ALA A 203 -9.65 18.17 -13.93
C ALA A 203 -10.25 16.99 -14.72
N THR A 204 -10.63 15.93 -14.01
CA THR A 204 -11.24 14.74 -14.62
C THR A 204 -12.58 15.08 -15.27
N LEU A 205 -13.43 15.83 -14.56
CA LEU A 205 -14.73 16.25 -15.08
C LEU A 205 -14.59 17.18 -16.28
N LEU A 206 -13.62 18.11 -16.25
CA LEU A 206 -13.33 19.01 -17.38
C LEU A 206 -12.97 18.22 -18.64
N ILE A 207 -12.13 17.18 -18.51
CA ILE A 207 -11.76 16.31 -19.64
C ILE A 207 -12.99 15.59 -20.19
N ILE A 208 -13.77 14.94 -19.31
CA ILE A 208 -14.95 14.17 -19.72
C ILE A 208 -15.97 15.09 -20.42
N VAL A 209 -16.39 16.18 -19.76
CA VAL A 209 -17.41 17.09 -20.31
C VAL A 209 -16.95 17.69 -21.64
N THR A 210 -15.69 18.13 -21.72
CA THR A 210 -15.16 18.73 -22.96
C THR A 210 -15.07 17.70 -24.07
N GLY A 211 -14.53 16.50 -23.81
CA GLY A 211 -14.42 15.46 -24.83
C GLY A 211 -15.77 15.00 -25.36
N PHE A 212 -16.75 14.78 -24.48
CA PHE A 212 -18.11 14.42 -24.90
C PHE A 212 -18.84 15.57 -25.60
N TYR A 213 -18.55 16.83 -25.26
CA TYR A 213 -19.06 17.98 -26.01
C TYR A 213 -18.58 17.96 -27.46
N PHE A 214 -17.28 17.75 -27.71
CA PHE A 214 -16.74 17.65 -29.07
C PHE A 214 -17.25 16.41 -29.82
N LEU A 215 -17.45 15.30 -29.13
CA LEU A 215 -18.05 14.10 -29.72
C LEU A 215 -19.50 14.34 -30.18
N ILE A 216 -20.35 14.87 -29.29
CA ILE A 216 -21.80 14.95 -29.53
C ILE A 216 -22.18 16.17 -30.39
N PHE A 217 -21.59 17.34 -30.12
CA PHE A 217 -22.00 18.60 -30.76
C PHE A 217 -21.11 19.03 -31.93
N LYS A 218 -19.88 18.50 -32.03
CA LYS A 218 -18.94 18.80 -33.12
C LYS A 218 -18.66 17.60 -34.03
N ASP A 219 -19.20 16.43 -33.72
CA ASP A 219 -19.04 15.18 -34.47
C ASP A 219 -17.56 14.82 -34.71
N TRP A 220 -16.74 14.98 -33.68
CA TRP A 220 -15.33 14.56 -33.69
C TRP A 220 -15.22 13.06 -33.42
N SER A 221 -15.59 12.25 -34.40
CA SER A 221 -15.59 10.78 -34.29
C SER A 221 -14.49 10.10 -35.10
N GLN A 222 -13.65 10.85 -35.83
CA GLN A 222 -12.72 10.30 -36.83
C GLN A 222 -11.72 9.29 -36.23
N ASN A 223 -11.17 9.60 -35.06
CA ASN A 223 -10.23 8.72 -34.36
C ASN A 223 -10.89 7.44 -33.78
N LEU A 224 -12.22 7.40 -33.72
CA LEU A 224 -12.99 6.27 -33.18
C LEU A 224 -13.57 5.34 -34.26
N GLN A 225 -13.49 5.71 -35.55
CA GLN A 225 -14.11 4.94 -36.64
C GLN A 225 -13.44 3.59 -36.91
N ALA A 226 -12.11 3.52 -36.80
CA ALA A 226 -11.34 2.31 -37.01
C ALA A 226 -10.46 1.99 -35.77
N PRO A 227 -11.09 1.75 -34.60
CA PRO A 227 -10.42 1.86 -33.30
C PRO A 227 -9.34 0.79 -33.08
N PHE A 228 -9.40 -0.33 -33.80
CA PHE A 228 -8.44 -1.44 -33.69
C PHE A 228 -7.34 -1.42 -34.75
N THR A 229 -7.27 -0.38 -35.60
CA THR A 229 -6.21 -0.28 -36.61
C THR A 229 -4.84 -0.17 -35.94
N GLY A 230 -3.88 -1.00 -36.37
CA GLY A 230 -2.52 -1.01 -35.80
C GLY A 230 -2.38 -1.72 -34.45
N SER A 231 -3.41 -2.42 -33.97
CA SER A 231 -3.39 -3.10 -32.67
C SER A 231 -2.23 -4.08 -32.52
N HIS A 232 -1.49 -3.95 -31.42
CA HIS A 232 -0.42 -4.87 -31.05
C HIS A 232 -0.91 -5.86 -29.98
N TRP A 233 -1.11 -7.12 -30.38
CA TRP A 233 -1.68 -8.19 -29.54
C TRP A 233 -0.63 -9.09 -28.88
N SER A 234 0.65 -8.72 -28.95
CA SER A 234 1.71 -9.53 -28.37
C SER A 234 1.60 -9.57 -26.83
N PRO A 235 1.80 -10.74 -26.19
CA PRO A 235 1.59 -10.91 -24.75
C PRO A 235 2.35 -9.91 -23.87
N GLY A 236 3.63 -9.65 -24.16
CA GLY A 236 4.48 -8.76 -23.37
C GLY A 236 3.96 -7.32 -23.31
N PRO A 237 3.88 -6.59 -24.44
CA PRO A 237 3.32 -5.24 -24.49
C PRO A 237 1.88 -5.17 -23.97
N PHE A 238 1.08 -6.21 -24.19
CA PHE A 238 -0.26 -6.28 -23.61
C PHE A 238 -0.22 -6.29 -22.07
N VAL A 239 0.66 -7.10 -21.46
CA VAL A 239 0.84 -7.13 -19.99
C VAL A 239 1.45 -5.83 -19.47
N THR A 240 2.42 -5.23 -20.17
CA THR A 240 2.97 -3.92 -19.81
C THR A 240 1.90 -2.83 -19.81
N ALA A 241 1.04 -2.80 -20.85
CA ALA A 241 -0.11 -1.91 -20.89
C ALA A 241 -1.08 -2.19 -19.72
N LEU A 242 -1.32 -3.46 -19.42
CA LEU A 242 -2.18 -3.86 -18.32
C LEU A 242 -1.60 -3.44 -16.96
N PHE A 243 -0.28 -3.50 -16.76
CA PHE A 243 0.39 -2.97 -15.57
C PHE A 243 0.19 -1.46 -15.43
N ALA A 244 0.31 -0.69 -16.50
CA ALA A 244 0.00 0.75 -16.47
C ALA A 244 -1.48 1.01 -16.12
N GLY A 245 -2.42 0.24 -16.68
CA GLY A 245 -3.83 0.31 -16.31
C GLY A 245 -4.05 0.00 -14.83
N LEU A 246 -3.46 -1.09 -14.34
CA LEU A 246 -3.61 -1.56 -12.95
C LEU A 246 -2.93 -0.64 -11.94
N PHE A 247 -1.83 0.04 -12.31
CA PHE A 247 -1.25 1.12 -11.51
C PHE A 247 -2.24 2.25 -11.28
N SER A 248 -3.11 2.55 -12.25
CA SER A 248 -4.13 3.61 -12.10
C SER A 248 -5.30 3.19 -11.24
N TYR A 249 -5.59 1.89 -11.17
CA TYR A 249 -6.62 1.31 -10.31
C TYR A 249 -6.09 0.93 -8.92
N ASP A 250 -4.79 1.10 -8.65
CA ASP A 250 -4.18 0.65 -7.41
C ASP A 250 -4.81 1.34 -6.18
N GLY A 251 -4.87 0.62 -5.07
CA GLY A 251 -5.53 1.08 -3.84
C GLY A 251 -6.97 0.56 -3.63
N TRP A 252 -7.41 -0.43 -4.41
CA TRP A 252 -8.69 -1.13 -4.22
C TRP A 252 -8.74 -2.02 -2.99
N ASP A 253 -7.61 -2.35 -2.40
CA ASP A 253 -7.43 -3.12 -1.18
C ASP A 253 -7.48 -2.25 0.09
N ILE A 254 -7.71 -0.94 -0.03
CA ILE A 254 -7.62 -0.01 1.10
C ILE A 254 -8.57 -0.34 2.26
N LEU A 255 -9.77 -0.84 1.97
CA LEU A 255 -10.74 -1.22 3.01
C LEU A 255 -10.24 -2.35 3.91
N ASN A 256 -9.31 -3.18 3.42
CA ASN A 256 -8.75 -4.28 4.19
C ASN A 256 -7.88 -3.81 5.35
N PHE A 257 -7.26 -2.64 5.24
CA PHE A 257 -6.40 -2.08 6.28
C PHE A 257 -7.19 -1.54 7.48
N GLY A 258 -8.47 -1.19 7.28
CA GLY A 258 -9.36 -0.63 8.30
C GLY A 258 -10.65 -1.42 8.49
N ALA A 259 -10.64 -2.74 8.25
CA ALA A 259 -11.86 -3.56 8.27
C ALA A 259 -12.60 -3.51 9.62
N GLU A 260 -11.88 -3.26 10.72
CA GLU A 260 -12.43 -3.12 12.08
C GLU A 260 -13.19 -1.80 12.29
N GLU A 261 -12.82 -0.77 11.54
CA GLU A 261 -13.40 0.57 11.60
C GLU A 261 -14.65 0.70 10.70
N ILE A 262 -14.98 -0.33 9.93
CA ILE A 262 -16.13 -0.32 9.00
C ILE A 262 -17.39 -0.79 9.73
N GLU A 263 -18.48 -0.04 9.54
CA GLU A 263 -19.79 -0.43 10.05
C GLU A 263 -20.34 -1.60 9.24
N ASN A 264 -20.74 -2.69 9.90
CA ASN A 264 -21.26 -3.91 9.26
C ASN A 264 -20.41 -4.41 8.07
N PRO A 265 -19.13 -4.82 8.29
CA PRO A 265 -18.18 -5.13 7.21
C PRO A 265 -18.70 -6.15 6.19
N LYS A 266 -19.48 -7.15 6.65
CA LYS A 266 -20.14 -8.18 5.83
C LYS A 266 -20.98 -7.62 4.67
N ARG A 267 -21.64 -6.48 4.88
CA ARG A 267 -22.50 -5.85 3.89
C ARG A 267 -21.81 -4.65 3.24
N THR A 268 -21.14 -3.83 4.05
CA THR A 268 -20.60 -2.55 3.62
C THR A 268 -19.40 -2.71 2.70
N MET A 269 -18.42 -3.57 3.02
CA MET A 269 -17.23 -3.75 2.20
C MET A 269 -17.54 -4.20 0.76
N PRO A 270 -18.28 -5.29 0.51
CA PRO A 270 -18.54 -5.74 -0.86
C PRO A 270 -19.37 -4.74 -1.65
N LEU A 271 -20.36 -4.08 -1.02
CA LEU A 271 -21.20 -3.09 -1.69
C LEU A 271 -20.41 -1.82 -2.03
N ALA A 272 -19.54 -1.36 -1.12
CA ALA A 272 -18.68 -0.22 -1.37
C ALA A 272 -17.69 -0.49 -2.52
N ILE A 273 -17.14 -1.71 -2.58
CA ILE A 273 -16.25 -2.13 -3.66
C ILE A 273 -16.97 -2.14 -5.01
N VAL A 274 -18.14 -2.78 -5.11
CA VAL A 274 -18.89 -2.82 -6.38
C VAL A 274 -19.20 -1.41 -6.89
N ILE A 275 -19.78 -0.57 -6.02
CA ILE A 275 -20.19 0.78 -6.41
C ILE A 275 -18.97 1.65 -6.72
N GLY A 276 -17.97 1.64 -5.82
CA GLY A 276 -16.75 2.42 -5.96
C GLY A 276 -15.95 2.05 -7.21
N MET A 277 -15.63 0.77 -7.39
CA MET A 277 -14.86 0.28 -8.54
C MET A 277 -15.59 0.50 -9.86
N THR A 278 -16.91 0.29 -9.91
CA THR A 278 -17.70 0.56 -11.13
C THR A 278 -17.70 2.05 -11.47
N CYS A 279 -17.86 2.92 -10.46
CA CYS A 279 -17.79 4.37 -10.65
C CYS A 279 -16.43 4.79 -11.25
N ILE A 280 -15.34 4.30 -10.69
CA ILE A 280 -13.99 4.60 -11.18
C ILE A 280 -13.79 4.06 -12.59
N ALA A 281 -14.25 2.83 -12.89
CA ALA A 281 -14.16 2.25 -14.21
C ALA A 281 -14.85 3.10 -15.29
N VAL A 282 -16.06 3.58 -14.99
CA VAL A 282 -16.81 4.49 -15.87
C VAL A 282 -16.04 5.80 -16.07
N ILE A 283 -15.50 6.40 -15.00
CA ILE A 283 -14.73 7.64 -15.07
C ILE A 283 -13.49 7.46 -15.94
N TYR A 284 -12.68 6.41 -15.70
CA TYR A 284 -11.43 6.20 -16.42
C TYR A 284 -11.65 5.85 -17.89
N VAL A 285 -12.64 5.02 -18.21
CA VAL A 285 -13.01 4.74 -19.61
C VAL A 285 -13.52 6.01 -20.29
N ALA A 286 -14.36 6.82 -19.62
CA ALA A 286 -14.86 8.08 -20.17
C ALA A 286 -13.74 9.09 -20.46
N VAL A 287 -12.75 9.20 -19.57
CA VAL A 287 -11.56 10.06 -19.79
C VAL A 287 -10.78 9.60 -21.01
N ASN A 288 -10.55 8.30 -21.18
CA ASN A 288 -9.79 7.79 -22.31
C ASN A 288 -10.53 7.90 -23.64
N ILE A 289 -11.86 7.76 -23.63
CA ILE A 289 -12.69 8.09 -24.79
C ILE A 289 -12.56 9.59 -25.11
N ALA A 290 -12.66 10.46 -24.12
CA ALA A 290 -12.51 11.91 -24.29
C ALA A 290 -11.14 12.29 -24.89
N TYR A 291 -10.04 11.68 -24.41
CA TYR A 291 -8.73 11.86 -25.03
C TYR A 291 -8.70 11.41 -26.49
N SER A 292 -9.25 10.24 -26.78
CA SER A 292 -9.24 9.66 -28.13
C SER A 292 -10.11 10.45 -29.12
N VAL A 293 -11.15 11.14 -28.65
CA VAL A 293 -11.97 12.05 -29.49
C VAL A 293 -11.12 13.22 -30.02
N VAL A 294 -10.21 13.75 -29.20
CA VAL A 294 -9.47 14.99 -29.49
C VAL A 294 -8.06 14.75 -30.05
N LEU A 295 -7.41 13.67 -29.60
CA LEU A 295 -6.04 13.33 -29.93
C LEU A 295 -6.01 12.05 -30.76
N SER A 296 -5.24 12.06 -31.85
CA SER A 296 -4.99 10.83 -32.61
C SER A 296 -4.06 9.89 -31.82
N PRO A 297 -4.04 8.57 -32.14
CA PRO A 297 -3.15 7.63 -31.47
C PRO A 297 -1.68 8.06 -31.50
N ALA A 298 -1.22 8.55 -32.66
CA ALA A 298 0.15 9.05 -32.82
C ALA A 298 0.46 10.26 -31.93
N GLN A 299 -0.51 11.17 -31.75
CA GLN A 299 -0.34 12.33 -30.87
C GLN A 299 -0.29 11.91 -29.40
N MET A 300 -1.14 10.97 -28.98
CA MET A 300 -1.08 10.44 -27.62
C MET A 300 0.25 9.71 -27.33
N ILE A 301 0.76 8.94 -28.30
CA ILE A 301 2.05 8.24 -28.20
C ILE A 301 3.22 9.22 -28.06
N ALA A 302 3.20 10.33 -28.81
CA ALA A 302 4.23 11.36 -28.78
C ALA A 302 4.12 12.32 -27.59
N SER A 303 3.03 12.24 -26.80
CA SER A 303 2.75 13.16 -25.71
C SER A 303 3.39 12.70 -24.41
N ASP A 304 4.19 13.58 -23.80
CA ASP A 304 4.69 13.38 -22.43
C ASP A 304 3.65 13.79 -21.37
N ALA A 305 2.65 14.60 -21.74
CA ALA A 305 1.59 15.08 -20.85
C ALA A 305 0.24 15.17 -21.59
N VAL A 306 -0.42 14.03 -21.75
CA VAL A 306 -1.64 13.88 -22.58
C VAL A 306 -2.77 14.86 -22.24
N ALA A 307 -2.93 15.20 -20.95
CA ALA A 307 -3.97 16.12 -20.53
C ALA A 307 -3.69 17.57 -20.98
N ILE A 308 -2.42 17.98 -21.04
CA ILE A 308 -2.03 19.31 -21.53
C ILE A 308 -2.31 19.40 -23.03
N ASP A 309 -1.92 18.39 -23.81
CA ASP A 309 -2.16 18.39 -25.27
C ASP A 309 -3.66 18.38 -25.59
N PHE A 310 -4.45 17.63 -24.81
CA PHE A 310 -5.91 17.68 -24.87
C PHE A 310 -6.44 19.10 -24.62
N ALA A 311 -5.97 19.75 -23.56
CA ALA A 311 -6.39 21.10 -23.18
C ALA A 311 -5.99 22.15 -24.21
N GLN A 312 -4.77 22.07 -24.76
CA GLN A 312 -4.29 22.98 -25.80
C GLN A 312 -5.15 22.94 -27.06
N LYS A 313 -5.63 21.76 -27.45
CA LYS A 313 -6.51 21.61 -28.62
C LYS A 313 -7.95 22.05 -28.40
N THR A 314 -8.44 22.06 -27.16
CA THR A 314 -9.88 22.21 -26.88
C THR A 314 -10.24 23.49 -26.15
N LEU A 315 -9.39 23.93 -25.20
CA LEU A 315 -9.70 25.03 -24.28
C LEU A 315 -9.12 26.38 -24.73
N GLY A 316 -8.30 26.40 -25.79
CA GLY A 316 -7.70 27.63 -26.33
C GLY A 316 -6.92 28.39 -25.27
N THR A 317 -7.31 29.64 -24.98
CA THR A 317 -6.64 30.50 -23.98
C THR A 317 -6.75 29.96 -22.56
N ALA A 318 -7.74 29.11 -22.25
CA ALA A 318 -7.91 28.49 -20.94
C ALA A 318 -7.10 27.18 -20.77
N ALA A 319 -6.25 26.81 -21.74
CA ALA A 319 -5.47 25.57 -21.68
C ALA A 319 -4.54 25.49 -20.44
N PHE A 320 -4.06 26.63 -19.93
CA PHE A 320 -3.21 26.70 -18.73
C PHE A 320 -3.90 26.17 -17.45
N VAL A 321 -5.23 26.09 -17.43
CA VAL A 321 -5.98 25.58 -16.27
C VAL A 321 -5.66 24.10 -16.02
N MET A 322 -5.44 23.32 -17.08
CA MET A 322 -5.16 21.89 -16.97
C MET A 322 -3.84 21.58 -16.23
N PRO A 323 -2.66 22.09 -16.65
CA PRO A 323 -1.43 21.83 -15.92
C PRO A 323 -1.47 22.35 -14.48
N VAL A 324 -2.18 23.45 -14.19
CA VAL A 324 -2.36 23.94 -12.81
C VAL A 324 -3.15 22.95 -11.96
N MET A 325 -4.28 22.44 -12.44
CA MET A 325 -5.07 21.45 -11.68
C MET A 325 -4.31 20.13 -11.51
N VAL A 326 -3.58 19.68 -12.54
CA VAL A 326 -2.77 18.46 -12.46
C VAL A 326 -1.57 18.63 -11.53
N ALA A 327 -0.94 19.80 -11.51
CA ALA A 327 0.12 20.09 -10.53
C ALA A 327 -0.44 20.03 -9.10
N ILE A 328 -1.57 20.67 -8.81
CA ILE A 328 -2.19 20.68 -7.48
C ILE A 328 -2.56 19.25 -7.03
N LEU A 329 -3.12 18.42 -7.92
CA LEU A 329 -3.49 17.05 -7.58
C LEU A 329 -2.27 16.16 -7.31
N LEU A 330 -1.17 16.36 -8.07
CA LEU A 330 0.07 15.61 -7.89
C LEU A 330 0.74 15.94 -6.56
N VAL A 331 0.72 17.21 -6.12
CA VAL A 331 1.21 17.59 -4.79
C VAL A 331 0.41 16.87 -3.69
N GLY A 332 -0.91 16.77 -3.84
CA GLY A 332 -1.75 16.02 -2.89
C GLY A 332 -1.48 14.50 -2.91
N SER A 333 -1.28 13.94 -4.10
CA SER A 333 -0.95 12.51 -4.28
C SER A 333 0.40 12.17 -3.67
N LEU A 334 1.43 12.99 -3.92
CA LEU A 334 2.76 12.86 -3.31
C LEU A 334 2.68 12.87 -1.80
N ASN A 335 1.94 13.83 -1.24
CA ASN A 335 1.78 13.95 0.19
C ASN A 335 1.05 12.73 0.82
N SER A 336 0.05 12.19 0.15
CA SER A 336 -0.65 10.96 0.57
C SER A 336 0.26 9.73 0.53
N THR A 337 1.06 9.57 -0.54
CA THR A 337 2.05 8.49 -0.68
C THR A 337 3.10 8.57 0.45
N MET A 338 3.62 9.77 0.72
CA MET A 338 4.59 10.02 1.79
C MET A 338 4.04 9.66 3.18
N PHE A 339 2.78 10.01 3.44
CA PHE A 339 2.12 9.66 4.70
C PHE A 339 1.98 8.15 4.86
N SER A 340 1.48 7.46 3.84
CA SER A 340 1.28 6.00 3.86
C SER A 340 2.61 5.25 4.02
N ALA A 341 3.63 5.63 3.25
CA ALA A 341 4.94 5.01 3.29
C ALA A 341 5.66 5.19 4.64
N SER A 342 5.59 6.38 5.22
CA SER A 342 6.20 6.64 6.53
C SER A 342 5.55 5.84 7.65
N ARG A 343 4.20 5.70 7.64
CA ARG A 343 3.48 4.84 8.60
C ARG A 343 3.77 3.36 8.38
N TYR A 344 3.90 2.92 7.13
CA TYR A 344 4.33 1.57 6.81
C TYR A 344 5.74 1.28 7.40
N LEU A 345 6.71 2.17 7.17
CA LEU A 345 8.06 2.05 7.74
C LEU A 345 8.06 2.04 9.28
N GLN A 346 7.21 2.86 9.92
CA GLN A 346 7.07 2.82 11.38
C GLN A 346 6.55 1.48 11.88
N ALA A 347 5.51 0.93 11.25
CA ALA A 347 4.95 -0.36 11.62
C ALA A 347 6.01 -1.48 11.49
N VAL A 348 6.83 -1.43 10.44
CA VAL A 348 7.94 -2.37 10.22
C VAL A 348 9.02 -2.22 11.31
N SER A 349 9.41 -0.99 11.65
CA SER A 349 10.39 -0.72 12.70
C SER A 349 9.92 -1.18 14.08
N ARG A 350 8.63 -1.02 14.40
CA ARG A 350 8.03 -1.49 15.67
C ARG A 350 8.09 -2.99 15.85
N GLN A 351 8.09 -3.75 14.75
CA GLN A 351 8.22 -5.20 14.78
C GLN A 351 9.68 -5.67 14.95
N GLY A 352 10.64 -4.74 15.09
CA GLY A 352 12.06 -5.07 15.27
C GLY A 352 12.76 -5.51 13.98
N HIS A 353 12.13 -5.29 12.83
CA HIS A 353 12.67 -5.70 11.53
C HIS A 353 13.70 -4.72 10.93
N ILE A 354 13.65 -3.45 11.35
CA ILE A 354 14.57 -2.37 10.94
C ILE A 354 14.90 -1.49 12.16
N PRO A 355 15.95 -0.63 12.12
CA PRO A 355 16.39 0.13 13.30
C PRO A 355 15.27 0.90 14.02
N SER A 356 15.31 0.91 15.35
CA SER A 356 14.24 1.46 16.20
C SER A 356 14.03 2.96 16.03
N ALA A 357 15.07 3.69 15.61
CA ALA A 357 15.01 5.12 15.28
C ALA A 357 13.88 5.47 14.30
N ILE A 358 13.58 4.58 13.36
CA ILE A 358 12.56 4.79 12.31
C ILE A 358 11.15 4.82 12.90
N SER A 359 10.90 4.10 13.98
CA SER A 359 9.61 4.10 14.67
C SER A 359 9.31 5.39 15.47
N GLY A 360 10.32 6.26 15.66
CA GLY A 360 10.21 7.47 16.47
C GLY A 360 9.22 8.50 15.92
N ILE A 361 8.55 9.21 16.83
CA ILE A 361 7.55 10.24 16.53
C ILE A 361 7.92 11.55 17.22
N ALA A 362 7.73 12.67 16.53
CA ALA A 362 7.92 13.99 17.10
C ALA A 362 6.77 14.34 18.09
N PRO A 363 7.06 14.71 19.35
CA PRO A 363 6.06 14.83 20.41
C PRO A 363 5.06 15.98 20.20
N ASN A 364 5.43 17.02 19.45
CA ASN A 364 4.59 18.21 19.29
C ASN A 364 3.62 18.12 18.10
N CYS A 365 3.86 17.21 17.16
CA CYS A 365 3.12 17.18 15.89
C CYS A 365 2.77 15.78 15.37
N ASP A 366 3.08 14.72 16.13
CA ASP A 366 2.85 13.32 15.78
C ASP A 366 3.51 12.88 14.45
N SER A 367 4.57 13.60 14.05
CA SER A 367 5.22 13.42 12.74
C SER A 367 6.31 12.35 12.75
N PRO A 368 6.28 11.38 11.81
CA PRO A 368 7.24 10.30 11.68
C PRO A 368 8.52 10.75 10.95
N ARG A 369 9.27 11.71 11.51
CA ARG A 369 10.33 12.44 10.80
C ARG A 369 11.43 11.55 10.19
N VAL A 370 11.93 10.58 10.96
CA VAL A 370 13.02 9.68 10.53
C VAL A 370 12.54 8.75 9.42
N ALA A 371 11.36 8.15 9.57
CA ALA A 371 10.77 7.28 8.55
C ALA A 371 10.53 8.04 7.24
N LEU A 372 10.05 9.28 7.33
CA LEU A 372 9.81 10.13 6.17
C LEU A 372 11.11 10.47 5.44
N LEU A 373 12.17 10.82 6.16
CA LEU A 373 13.48 11.08 5.57
C LEU A 373 14.03 9.86 4.84
N VAL A 374 14.01 8.69 5.49
CA VAL A 374 14.47 7.42 4.87
C VAL A 374 13.70 7.13 3.59
N HIS A 375 12.38 7.26 3.62
CA HIS A 375 11.53 7.04 2.45
C HIS A 375 11.89 7.96 1.27
N ILE A 376 12.12 9.25 1.54
CA ILE A 376 12.46 10.24 0.51
C ILE A 376 13.84 9.99 -0.07
N LEU A 377 14.84 9.69 0.76
CA LEU A 377 16.20 9.39 0.28
C LEU A 377 16.18 8.17 -0.65
N ILE A 378 15.44 7.12 -0.27
CA ILE A 378 15.26 5.95 -1.14
C ILE A 378 14.51 6.33 -2.43
N SER A 379 13.46 7.16 -2.34
CA SER A 379 12.72 7.59 -3.54
C SER A 379 13.56 8.41 -4.51
N MET A 380 14.41 9.31 -3.99
CA MET A 380 15.37 10.06 -4.82
C MET A 380 16.32 9.12 -5.56
N ALA A 381 16.87 8.13 -4.87
CA ALA A 381 17.76 7.13 -5.46
C ALA A 381 17.03 6.26 -6.50
N VAL A 382 15.84 5.75 -6.16
CA VAL A 382 15.00 4.94 -7.06
C VAL A 382 14.58 5.73 -8.30
N SER A 383 14.44 7.06 -8.20
CA SER A 383 14.13 7.89 -9.37
C SER A 383 15.18 7.73 -10.49
N PHE A 384 16.43 7.39 -10.19
CA PHE A 384 17.49 7.19 -11.19
C PHE A 384 17.44 5.81 -11.87
N MET A 385 16.56 4.90 -11.43
CA MET A 385 16.48 3.54 -11.97
C MET A 385 15.72 3.44 -13.30
N GLY A 386 15.16 4.54 -13.81
CA GLY A 386 14.45 4.56 -15.09
C GLY A 386 13.52 5.75 -15.25
N ASP A 387 12.81 5.74 -16.36
CA ASP A 387 11.67 6.60 -16.65
C ASP A 387 10.40 6.11 -15.90
N PRO A 388 9.32 6.91 -15.88
CA PRO A 388 8.11 6.54 -15.16
C PRO A 388 7.52 5.19 -15.58
N ASP A 389 7.59 4.84 -16.87
CA ASP A 389 7.07 3.58 -17.39
C ASP A 389 7.84 2.37 -16.81
N LYS A 390 9.19 2.41 -16.78
CA LYS A 390 9.98 1.36 -16.13
C LYS A 390 9.73 1.27 -14.62
N LEU A 391 9.59 2.40 -13.94
CA LEU A 391 9.28 2.41 -12.51
C LEU A 391 7.92 1.77 -12.23
N ILE A 392 6.90 2.05 -13.06
CA ILE A 392 5.59 1.40 -12.99
C ILE A 392 5.74 -0.12 -13.16
N ASN A 393 6.55 -0.58 -14.12
CA ASN A 393 6.80 -2.02 -14.30
C ASN A 393 7.47 -2.66 -13.08
N TYR A 394 8.45 -2.01 -12.45
CA TYR A 394 9.08 -2.51 -11.22
C TYR A 394 8.06 -2.67 -10.09
N VAL A 395 7.22 -1.65 -9.87
CA VAL A 395 6.15 -1.68 -8.85
C VAL A 395 5.14 -2.78 -9.17
N ALA A 396 4.70 -2.86 -10.42
CA ALA A 396 3.70 -3.83 -10.83
C ALA A 396 4.20 -5.26 -10.64
N PHE A 397 5.41 -5.59 -11.11
CA PHE A 397 5.99 -6.91 -10.91
C PHE A 397 6.02 -7.31 -9.43
N ALA A 398 6.47 -6.39 -8.57
CA ALA A 398 6.52 -6.59 -7.13
C ALA A 398 5.13 -6.83 -6.51
N GLN A 399 4.16 -5.96 -6.78
CA GLN A 399 2.80 -6.05 -6.25
C GLN A 399 2.08 -7.31 -6.73
N TRP A 400 2.17 -7.66 -8.02
CA TRP A 400 1.51 -8.82 -8.58
C TRP A 400 2.14 -10.14 -8.12
N SER A 401 3.46 -10.14 -7.89
CA SER A 401 4.14 -11.25 -7.22
C SER A 401 3.62 -11.43 -5.78
N GLN A 402 3.53 -10.34 -5.01
CA GLN A 402 3.01 -10.37 -3.64
C GLN A 402 1.56 -10.89 -3.60
N ARG A 403 0.70 -10.37 -4.48
CA ARG A 403 -0.71 -10.80 -4.62
C ARG A 403 -0.84 -12.29 -4.94
N ALA A 404 0.04 -12.85 -5.79
CA ALA A 404 0.03 -14.29 -6.08
C ALA A 404 0.32 -15.14 -4.83
N PHE A 405 1.26 -14.73 -3.97
CA PHE A 405 1.53 -15.40 -2.70
C PHE A 405 0.39 -15.23 -1.70
N THR A 406 -0.20 -14.04 -1.59
CA THR A 406 -1.37 -13.81 -0.73
C THR A 406 -2.57 -14.67 -1.17
N MET A 407 -2.82 -14.81 -2.48
CA MET A 407 -3.87 -15.70 -2.98
C MET A 407 -3.56 -17.17 -2.74
N SER A 408 -2.30 -17.58 -2.83
CA SER A 408 -1.86 -18.93 -2.44
C SER A 408 -2.17 -19.21 -0.97
N ALA A 409 -1.93 -18.23 -0.08
CA ALA A 409 -2.29 -18.32 1.32
C ALA A 409 -3.80 -18.47 1.52
N LEU A 410 -4.63 -17.68 0.82
CA LEU A 410 -6.08 -17.82 0.86
C LEU A 410 -6.53 -19.22 0.41
N LEU A 411 -6.08 -19.69 -0.75
CA LEU A 411 -6.42 -21.02 -1.27
C LEU A 411 -5.99 -22.13 -0.31
N TYR A 412 -4.80 -22.02 0.27
CA TYR A 412 -4.32 -22.97 1.28
C TYR A 412 -5.24 -23.00 2.50
N LEU A 413 -5.67 -21.82 3.01
CA LEU A 413 -6.63 -21.75 4.11
C LEU A 413 -7.96 -22.42 3.72
N ARG A 414 -8.41 -22.28 2.46
CA ARG A 414 -9.67 -22.87 1.97
C ARG A 414 -9.62 -24.39 1.99
N ILE A 415 -8.50 -24.96 1.57
CA ILE A 415 -8.29 -26.41 1.53
C ILE A 415 -8.10 -27.01 2.92
N ARG A 416 -7.34 -26.34 3.81
CA ARG A 416 -6.99 -26.88 5.14
C ARG A 416 -8.00 -26.60 6.25
N GLY A 417 -9.02 -25.78 6.00
CA GLY A 417 -10.13 -25.59 6.94
C GLY A 417 -9.74 -24.98 8.29
N ARG A 418 -8.71 -24.13 8.35
CA ARG A 418 -8.28 -23.48 9.61
C ARG A 418 -9.39 -22.60 10.21
N PRO A 419 -9.44 -22.42 11.54
CA PRO A 419 -10.39 -21.52 12.18
C PRO A 419 -10.20 -20.10 11.63
N ARG A 420 -11.31 -19.47 11.27
CA ARG A 420 -11.37 -18.08 10.78
C ARG A 420 -12.48 -17.36 11.53
N HIS A 421 -12.52 -16.03 11.40
CA HIS A 421 -13.58 -15.23 12.00
C HIS A 421 -14.99 -15.76 11.64
N PRO A 422 -15.92 -15.90 12.61
CA PRO A 422 -17.27 -16.44 12.37
C PRO A 422 -18.06 -15.59 11.37
N ASP A 423 -17.81 -14.28 11.36
CA ASP A 423 -18.42 -13.34 10.44
C ASP A 423 -17.68 -13.13 9.10
N ARG A 424 -16.93 -14.12 8.63
CA ARG A 424 -16.23 -13.98 7.34
C ARG A 424 -17.18 -13.96 6.15
N ILE A 425 -16.81 -13.23 5.11
CA ILE A 425 -17.39 -13.39 3.78
C ILE A 425 -16.67 -14.56 3.11
N GLN A 426 -17.42 -15.45 2.48
CA GLN A 426 -16.89 -16.60 1.77
C GLN A 426 -17.36 -16.55 0.32
N LEU A 427 -16.45 -16.31 -0.61
CA LEU A 427 -16.77 -16.22 -2.03
C LEU A 427 -16.78 -17.59 -2.69
N PRO A 428 -17.35 -17.77 -3.90
CA PRO A 428 -17.14 -18.98 -4.67
C PRO A 428 -15.63 -19.25 -4.88
N ILE A 429 -15.17 -20.47 -4.62
CA ILE A 429 -13.73 -20.81 -4.66
C ILE A 429 -13.08 -20.55 -6.04
N ILE A 430 -13.90 -20.57 -7.10
CA ILE A 430 -13.47 -20.25 -8.45
C ILE A 430 -12.90 -18.84 -8.57
N MET A 431 -13.40 -17.86 -7.79
CA MET A 431 -12.92 -16.47 -7.85
C MET A 431 -11.45 -16.36 -7.40
N PRO A 432 -11.06 -16.80 -6.18
CA PRO A 432 -9.64 -16.84 -5.78
C PRO A 432 -8.76 -17.66 -6.70
N ILE A 433 -9.27 -18.76 -7.29
CA ILE A 433 -8.50 -19.59 -8.24
C ILE A 433 -8.20 -18.80 -9.51
N VAL A 434 -9.22 -18.18 -10.11
CA VAL A 434 -9.06 -17.36 -11.34
C VAL A 434 -8.11 -16.20 -11.06
N PHE A 435 -8.28 -15.50 -9.94
CA PHE A 435 -7.42 -14.38 -9.60
C PHE A 435 -5.96 -14.81 -9.35
N PHE A 436 -5.74 -15.94 -8.68
CA PHE A 436 -4.40 -16.54 -8.53
C PHE A 436 -3.73 -16.82 -9.89
N PHE A 437 -4.47 -17.40 -10.84
CA PHE A 437 -3.94 -17.64 -12.19
C PHE A 437 -3.66 -16.35 -12.95
N VAL A 438 -4.51 -15.32 -12.82
CA VAL A 438 -4.26 -13.99 -13.39
C VAL A 438 -2.96 -13.42 -12.82
N CYS A 439 -2.81 -13.33 -11.50
CA CYS A 439 -1.58 -12.81 -10.89
C CYS A 439 -0.33 -13.60 -11.35
N THR A 440 -0.41 -14.92 -11.34
CA THR A 440 0.71 -15.79 -11.73
C THR A 440 1.08 -15.61 -13.21
N SER A 441 0.08 -15.55 -14.10
CA SER A 441 0.31 -15.35 -15.54
C SER A 441 0.99 -14.01 -15.82
N MET A 442 0.58 -12.93 -15.14
CA MET A 442 1.19 -11.61 -15.30
C MET A 442 2.65 -11.60 -14.88
N VAL A 443 2.98 -12.27 -13.76
CA VAL A 443 4.35 -12.42 -13.29
C VAL A 443 5.19 -13.23 -14.28
N VAL A 444 4.66 -14.35 -14.79
CA VAL A 444 5.37 -15.22 -15.75
C VAL A 444 5.62 -14.50 -17.07
N ILE A 445 4.62 -13.82 -17.63
CA ILE A 445 4.76 -13.06 -18.88
C ILE A 445 5.78 -11.94 -18.70
N SER A 446 5.72 -11.21 -17.56
CA SER A 446 6.71 -10.17 -17.24
C SER A 446 8.14 -10.72 -17.20
N ILE A 447 8.37 -11.92 -16.64
CA ILE A 447 9.71 -12.54 -16.60
C ILE A 447 10.24 -12.84 -18.01
N ILE A 448 9.36 -13.25 -18.91
CA ILE A 448 9.72 -13.64 -20.28
C ILE A 448 9.99 -12.39 -21.13
N ASP A 449 9.10 -11.40 -21.09
CA ASP A 449 9.13 -10.26 -22.01
C ASP A 449 9.90 -9.04 -21.48
N ASP A 450 9.90 -8.80 -20.16
CA ASP A 450 10.67 -7.74 -19.49
C ASP A 450 11.51 -8.33 -18.35
N PHE A 451 12.50 -9.13 -18.74
CA PHE A 451 13.40 -9.80 -17.81
C PHE A 451 14.17 -8.80 -16.93
N THR A 452 14.51 -7.61 -17.44
CA THR A 452 15.28 -6.62 -16.66
C THR A 452 14.49 -6.15 -15.44
N SER A 453 13.23 -5.75 -15.66
CA SER A 453 12.35 -5.33 -14.57
C SER A 453 12.05 -6.44 -13.59
N SER A 454 11.81 -7.63 -14.11
CA SER A 454 11.54 -8.81 -13.30
C SER A 454 12.78 -9.25 -12.49
N ALA A 455 13.98 -9.13 -13.06
CA ALA A 455 15.24 -9.47 -12.39
C ALA A 455 15.54 -8.52 -11.22
N VAL A 456 15.24 -7.22 -11.34
CA VAL A 456 15.36 -6.28 -10.22
C VAL A 456 14.42 -6.68 -9.09
N GLY A 457 13.14 -6.96 -9.39
CA GLY A 457 12.16 -7.40 -8.40
C GLY A 457 12.55 -8.72 -7.72
N LEU A 458 12.95 -9.73 -8.50
CA LEU A 458 13.45 -11.00 -7.98
C LEU A 458 14.72 -10.85 -7.16
N GLY A 459 15.65 -10.00 -7.59
CA GLY A 459 16.89 -9.71 -6.87
C GLY A 459 16.62 -9.11 -5.48
N ILE A 460 15.65 -8.20 -5.37
CA ILE A 460 15.26 -7.62 -4.08
C ILE A 460 14.48 -8.62 -3.23
N LEU A 461 13.64 -9.47 -3.83
CA LEU A 461 12.97 -10.58 -3.11
C LEU A 461 14.01 -11.52 -2.49
N LEU A 462 14.98 -11.96 -3.30
CA LEU A 462 16.09 -12.82 -2.86
C LEU A 462 16.95 -12.12 -1.82
N GLY A 463 17.27 -10.83 -2.01
CA GLY A 463 17.97 -10.01 -1.04
C GLY A 463 17.25 -9.94 0.30
N GLY A 464 15.93 -9.72 0.29
CA GLY A 464 15.08 -9.74 1.47
C GLY A 464 15.09 -11.10 2.19
N LEU A 465 15.01 -12.21 1.44
CA LEU A 465 15.12 -13.56 1.99
C LEU A 465 16.50 -13.80 2.63
N ILE A 466 17.58 -13.39 1.97
CA ILE A 466 18.95 -13.50 2.48
C ILE A 466 19.11 -12.68 3.76
N ILE A 467 18.62 -11.43 3.76
CA ILE A 467 18.65 -10.56 4.95
C ILE A 467 17.88 -11.21 6.10
N PHE A 468 16.71 -11.77 5.84
CA PHE A 468 15.92 -12.46 6.86
C PHE A 468 16.69 -13.63 7.48
N VAL A 469 17.26 -14.49 6.64
CA VAL A 469 18.00 -15.68 7.09
C VAL A 469 19.25 -15.28 7.89
N ILE A 470 19.96 -14.24 7.47
CA ILE A 470 21.23 -13.85 8.11
C ILE A 470 20.99 -13.07 9.40
N PHE A 471 20.11 -12.07 9.38
CA PHE A 471 20.00 -11.06 10.44
C PHE A 471 18.80 -11.22 11.37
N ILE A 472 17.77 -11.97 10.98
CA ILE A 472 16.52 -12.07 11.74
C ILE A 472 16.29 -13.50 12.24
N TRP A 473 16.76 -14.51 11.50
CA TRP A 473 16.61 -15.90 11.92
C TRP A 473 17.40 -16.17 13.20
N ASP A 474 16.73 -16.61 14.26
CA ASP A 474 17.29 -16.80 15.60
C ASP A 474 18.53 -17.71 15.64
N ARG A 475 18.69 -18.61 14.65
CA ARG A 475 19.81 -19.57 14.56
C ARG A 475 21.00 -19.07 13.73
N ALA A 476 20.98 -17.85 13.20
CA ALA A 476 22.03 -17.29 12.36
C ALA A 476 22.89 -16.26 13.12
N LEU A 477 23.10 -15.04 12.62
CA LEU A 477 23.87 -14.02 13.36
C LEU A 477 23.29 -13.67 14.74
N PRO A 478 21.96 -13.62 14.96
CA PRO A 478 21.38 -13.37 16.28
C PRO A 478 21.79 -14.39 17.36
N SER A 479 22.24 -15.60 16.98
CA SER A 479 22.74 -16.59 17.95
C SER A 479 24.14 -16.25 18.48
N ILE A 480 24.86 -15.33 17.82
CA ILE A 480 26.21 -14.92 18.19
C ILE A 480 26.11 -13.74 19.17
N HIS A 481 26.56 -13.95 20.41
CA HIS A 481 26.52 -12.92 21.47
C HIS A 481 27.22 -11.61 21.06
N ALA A 482 28.36 -11.69 20.35
CA ALA A 482 29.07 -10.52 19.86
C ALA A 482 28.24 -9.70 18.85
N TYR A 483 27.52 -10.37 17.93
CA TYR A 483 26.62 -9.69 16.99
C TYR A 483 25.45 -9.05 17.72
N LYS A 484 24.84 -9.75 18.68
CA LYS A 484 23.73 -9.20 19.47
C LYS A 484 24.13 -7.92 20.22
N ASN A 485 25.30 -7.93 20.86
CA ASN A 485 25.82 -6.75 21.57
C ASN A 485 26.15 -5.60 20.61
N ALA A 486 26.79 -5.89 19.47
CA ALA A 486 27.12 -4.88 18.47
C ALA A 486 25.85 -4.28 17.83
N SER A 487 24.91 -5.13 17.43
CA SER A 487 23.62 -4.71 16.87
C SER A 487 22.82 -3.84 17.84
N HIS A 488 22.76 -4.25 19.12
CA HIS A 488 22.11 -3.46 20.16
C HIS A 488 22.79 -2.11 20.36
N SER A 489 24.11 -2.08 20.47
CA SER A 489 24.87 -0.84 20.64
C SER A 489 24.70 0.10 19.45
N ILE A 490 24.81 -0.40 18.22
CA ILE A 490 24.59 0.40 17.00
C ILE A 490 23.16 0.93 16.95
N ASN A 491 22.17 0.09 17.27
CA ASN A 491 20.77 0.50 17.26
C ASN A 491 20.49 1.57 18.33
N GLU A 492 21.03 1.42 19.55
CA GLU A 492 20.92 2.42 20.61
C GLU A 492 21.58 3.73 20.24
N GLU A 493 22.83 3.71 19.77
CA GLU A 493 23.55 4.93 19.39
C GLU A 493 22.91 5.64 18.20
N THR A 494 22.48 4.89 17.18
CA THR A 494 21.72 5.43 16.05
C THR A 494 20.39 6.01 16.51
N THR A 495 19.71 5.34 17.44
CA THR A 495 18.44 5.81 17.99
C THR A 495 18.64 7.10 18.78
N LYS A 496 19.61 7.17 19.71
CA LYS A 496 19.93 8.39 20.46
C LYS A 496 20.30 9.55 19.52
N PHE A 497 21.14 9.30 18.52
CA PHE A 497 21.54 10.30 17.53
C PHE A 497 20.32 10.86 16.77
N MET A 498 19.44 9.97 16.28
CA MET A 498 18.23 10.37 15.56
C MET A 498 17.21 11.06 16.48
N GLN A 499 17.08 10.62 17.74
CA GLN A 499 16.25 11.28 18.75
C GLN A 499 16.70 12.71 18.99
N ILE A 500 18.01 12.96 19.10
CA ILE A 500 18.57 14.30 19.29
C ILE A 500 18.35 15.18 18.05
N ILE A 501 18.70 14.69 16.84
CA ILE A 501 18.62 15.49 15.61
C ILE A 501 17.17 15.80 15.24
N PHE A 502 16.29 14.81 15.29
CA PHE A 502 14.91 14.96 14.82
C PHE A 502 13.93 15.28 15.93
N ASN A 503 14.36 15.37 17.20
CA ASN A 503 13.51 15.50 18.38
C ASN A 503 12.34 14.51 18.31
N VAL A 504 12.67 13.23 18.17
CA VAL A 504 11.70 12.14 18.13
C VAL A 504 11.81 11.33 19.40
N VAL A 505 10.68 10.81 19.86
CA VAL A 505 10.60 9.88 20.99
C VAL A 505 10.02 8.56 20.50
N PRO A 506 10.33 7.43 21.16
CA PRO A 506 9.58 6.21 20.92
C PRO A 506 8.09 6.52 21.16
N GLU A 507 7.21 6.08 20.27
CA GLU A 507 5.79 6.21 20.52
C GLU A 507 5.48 5.42 21.81
N ARG A 508 4.95 6.10 22.83
CA ARG A 508 4.43 5.42 24.01
C ARG A 508 3.18 4.68 23.56
N VAL A 509 3.32 3.40 23.21
CA VAL A 509 2.18 2.49 23.26
C VAL A 509 1.67 2.62 24.69
N GLY A 510 0.48 3.18 24.87
CA GLY A 510 -0.01 3.53 26.19
C GLY A 510 0.12 2.32 27.11
N ASP A 511 0.75 2.48 28.27
CA ASP A 511 0.79 1.45 29.29
C ASP A 511 -0.64 0.97 29.66
N GLU A 512 -1.67 1.77 29.35
CA GLU A 512 -3.08 1.37 29.42
C GLU A 512 -3.54 0.40 28.32
N GLU A 513 -3.10 0.53 27.06
CA GLU A 513 -3.43 -0.48 26.03
C GLU A 513 -2.73 -1.81 26.35
N MET A 514 -1.52 -1.75 26.92
CA MET A 514 -0.81 -2.95 27.36
C MET A 514 -1.35 -3.50 28.69
N LYS A 515 -1.79 -2.68 29.65
CA LYS A 515 -2.51 -3.12 30.86
C LYS A 515 -3.91 -3.66 30.57
N ASN A 516 -4.61 -3.08 29.58
CA ASN A 516 -5.92 -3.55 29.13
C ASN A 516 -5.80 -4.81 28.26
N ALA A 517 -4.71 -4.96 27.48
CA ALA A 517 -4.39 -6.20 26.76
C ALA A 517 -3.87 -7.31 27.68
N ILE A 518 -3.28 -6.98 28.82
CA ILE A 518 -2.81 -7.90 29.86
C ILE A 518 -3.73 -7.81 31.08
N GLY A 519 -5.06 -7.75 30.88
CA GLY A 519 -6.10 -7.98 31.92
C GLY A 519 -5.82 -7.43 33.33
N GLY A 520 -5.20 -6.26 33.44
CA GLY A 520 -4.58 -5.79 34.68
C GLY A 520 -5.33 -4.63 35.29
N GLY A 521 -6.58 -4.86 35.68
CA GLY A 521 -7.26 -3.97 36.62
C GLY A 521 -6.72 -4.22 38.03
N GLU A 522 -5.73 -3.43 38.46
CA GLU A 522 -5.57 -3.20 39.90
C GLU A 522 -6.80 -2.42 40.36
N ALA A 523 -7.78 -3.15 40.90
CA ALA A 523 -8.81 -2.54 41.71
C ALA A 523 -8.10 -1.86 42.89
N SER A 524 -8.16 -0.53 42.92
CA SER A 524 -7.91 0.22 44.14
C SER A 524 -8.87 -0.31 45.20
N ALA A 525 -8.33 -0.99 46.21
CA ALA A 525 -9.07 -1.36 47.40
C ALA A 525 -9.54 -0.07 48.09
N SER A 526 -10.80 0.32 47.87
CA SER A 526 -11.56 1.05 48.88
C SER A 526 -12.27 0.01 49.72
N GLU A 527 -11.88 -0.06 50.99
CA GLU A 527 -12.53 -0.82 52.05
C GLU A 527 -14.05 -0.59 52.03
N THR A 528 -14.85 -1.60 51.70
CA THR A 528 -16.04 -2.03 52.45
C THR A 528 -16.72 -3.22 51.73
N ASP A 529 -17.28 -4.10 52.53
CA ASP A 529 -18.25 -5.16 52.17
C ASP A 529 -17.68 -6.53 51.75
N THR A 530 -17.01 -7.15 52.71
CA THR A 530 -17.21 -8.57 53.01
C THR A 530 -18.70 -8.88 53.17
N GLU A 531 -19.26 -9.71 52.28
CA GLU A 531 -20.18 -10.83 52.59
C GLU A 531 -20.84 -11.34 51.30
N ASN A 532 -20.46 -12.55 50.89
CA ASN A 532 -21.25 -13.59 50.22
C ASN A 532 -20.49 -14.33 49.12
N GLU A 533 -19.41 -15.00 49.54
CA GLU A 533 -18.87 -16.14 48.82
C GLU A 533 -19.39 -17.41 49.50
N LYS A 534 -20.50 -17.97 48.99
CA LYS A 534 -20.91 -19.37 49.15
C LYS A 534 -22.20 -19.62 48.39
N SER A 535 -22.08 -20.16 47.17
CA SER A 535 -23.00 -21.12 46.54
C SER A 535 -23.01 -20.93 45.03
N ALA A 536 -22.08 -21.58 44.31
CA ALA A 536 -22.32 -22.18 43.00
C ALA A 536 -21.01 -22.78 42.43
N THR A 537 -20.35 -23.65 43.20
CA THR A 537 -19.36 -24.59 42.68
C THR A 537 -20.04 -25.94 42.58
N ASP A 538 -20.78 -26.16 41.49
CA ASP A 538 -20.99 -27.51 41.00
C ASP A 538 -21.53 -27.48 39.57
N LYS A 539 -20.76 -28.13 38.68
CA LYS A 539 -21.02 -28.54 37.29
C LYS A 539 -20.10 -27.89 36.25
N ILE A 540 -19.19 -28.74 35.77
CA ILE A 540 -18.62 -28.90 34.42
C ILE A 540 -17.08 -29.03 34.51
N SER A 541 -16.64 -30.24 34.84
CA SER A 541 -15.51 -30.91 34.18
C SER A 541 -16.12 -32.15 33.48
N PRO A 542 -15.64 -32.59 32.29
CA PRO A 542 -14.23 -32.85 31.99
C PRO A 542 -13.78 -32.40 30.58
N LEU A 543 -12.85 -31.46 30.48
CA LEU A 543 -12.12 -31.14 29.23
C LEU A 543 -10.62 -30.90 29.42
N GLU A 544 -10.08 -31.09 30.63
CA GLU A 544 -8.67 -30.82 30.94
C GLU A 544 -7.69 -31.97 30.71
N ASN A 545 -8.14 -33.20 30.40
CA ASN A 545 -7.22 -34.35 30.30
C ASN A 545 -6.68 -34.64 28.88
N GLY A 546 -6.69 -33.67 27.97
CA GLY A 546 -6.24 -33.84 26.58
C GLY A 546 -4.91 -33.15 26.19
N LEU A 547 -4.39 -32.24 27.01
CA LEU A 547 -3.30 -31.33 26.60
C LEU A 547 -1.91 -31.64 27.18
N ASP A 548 -1.78 -32.70 27.97
CA ASP A 548 -0.53 -33.03 28.69
C ASP A 548 0.35 -34.11 28.04
N LYS A 549 0.15 -34.41 26.75
CA LYS A 549 0.93 -35.46 26.05
C LYS A 549 1.74 -35.03 24.81
N CYS A 550 1.92 -33.74 24.55
CA CYS A 550 2.69 -33.27 23.37
C CYS A 550 3.94 -32.46 23.72
N THR A 551 4.69 -32.86 24.76
CA THR A 551 6.00 -32.28 25.12
C THR A 551 7.12 -33.31 25.28
N ARG A 552 7.02 -34.45 24.59
CA ARG A 552 8.15 -35.37 24.37
C ARG A 552 8.16 -35.89 22.93
N MET A 553 8.67 -35.07 22.00
CA MET A 553 9.57 -35.44 20.90
C MET A 553 9.94 -34.22 20.07
#